data_AF-A0A7M4A7H6-F1
#
_entry.id   AF-A0A7M4A7H6-F1
#
_cell.length_a   1.000
_cell.length_b   1.000
_cell.length_c   1.000
_cell.angle_alpha   90.00
_cell.angle_beta   90.00
_cell.angle_gamma   90.00
#
_symmetry.space_group_name_H-M   'P 1'
#
loop_
_entity.id
_entity.type
_entity.pdbx_description
1 polymer ?
#
loop_
_entity_poly.entity_id
_entity_poly.type
_entity_poly.pdbx_seq_one_letter_code
_entity_poly.pdbx_strand_id
1 'polypeptide(L)' 'MTLWTRYFDSKLSRSEGRRVPKEASIPNPSLDALVWAARDVGLSKMKRD' A
#
# COMPACT_ATOMS: atom_id res chain seq x y z
N MET A 1 -5.87 -10.97 4.22
CA MET A 1 -4.96 -10.32 3.25
C MET A 1 -4.09 -9.35 4.04
N THR A 2 -2.78 -9.33 3.80
CA THR A 2 -1.85 -8.38 4.43
C THR A 2 -1.31 -7.43 3.36
N LEU A 3 -1.47 -6.13 3.56
CA LEU A 3 -0.92 -5.09 2.69
C LEU A 3 0.29 -4.46 3.35
N TRP A 4 1.37 -4.31 2.59
CA TRP A 4 2.60 -3.66 3.03
C TRP A 4 2.78 -2.36 2.25
N THR A 5 3.24 -1.29 2.93
CA THR A 5 3.51 0.02 2.31
C THR A 5 4.43 -0.12 1.10
N ARG A 6 5.50 -0.91 1.20
CA ARG A 6 6.47 -1.18 0.11
C ARG A 6 5.83 -1.66 -1.20
N TYR A 7 4.65 -2.27 -1.15
CA TYR A 7 3.98 -2.74 -2.36
C TYR A 7 3.60 -1.60 -3.30
N PHE A 8 3.40 -0.40 -2.76
CA PHE A 8 2.96 0.80 -3.45
C PHE A 8 4.08 1.83 -3.64
N ASP A 9 5.34 1.50 -3.27
CA ASP A 9 6.44 2.47 -3.35
C ASP A 9 7.02 2.54 -4.77
N SER A 10 6.83 3.67 -5.44
CA SER A 10 7.31 3.89 -6.81
C SER A 10 8.83 3.98 -6.92
N LYS A 11 9.54 4.22 -5.80
CA LYS A 11 11.01 4.27 -5.73
C LYS A 11 11.65 2.88 -5.73
N LEU A 12 10.91 1.85 -5.33
CA LEU A 12 11.39 0.47 -5.31
C LEU A 12 11.14 -0.22 -6.64
N SER A 13 12.07 -1.08 -7.06
CA SER A 13 11.83 -2.05 -8.13
C SER A 13 10.90 -3.19 -7.67
N ARG A 14 10.50 -4.06 -8.61
CA ARG A 14 9.65 -5.21 -8.27
C ARG A 14 10.35 -6.24 -7.37
N SER A 15 11.64 -6.47 -7.60
CA SER A 15 12.48 -7.36 -6.77
C SER A 15 12.69 -6.80 -5.36
N GLU A 16 12.71 -5.48 -5.22
CA GLU A 16 12.80 -4.81 -3.91
C GLU A 16 11.45 -4.74 -3.16
N GLY A 17 10.38 -5.24 -3.76
CA GLY A 17 9.10 -5.43 -3.07
C GLY A 17 7.94 -4.61 -3.59
N ARG A 18 8.13 -3.71 -4.57
CA ARG A 18 6.99 -3.07 -5.25
C ARG A 18 6.17 -4.14 -5.96
N ARG A 19 4.87 -4.21 -5.68
CA ARG A 19 3.96 -5.18 -6.32
C ARG A 19 3.00 -4.51 -7.29
N VAL A 20 2.72 -3.23 -7.08
CA VAL A 20 1.83 -2.41 -7.90
C VAL A 20 2.60 -1.86 -9.12
N PRO A 21 1.94 -1.66 -10.29
CA PRO A 21 2.52 -0.93 -11.42
C PRO A 21 3.05 0.44 -11.00
N LYS A 22 4.09 0.94 -11.69
CA LYS A 22 4.77 2.17 -11.27
C LYS A 22 3.84 3.39 -11.37
N GLU A 23 2.95 3.36 -12.35
CA GLU A 23 1.96 4.39 -12.68
C GLU A 23 0.84 4.46 -11.62
N ALA A 24 0.63 3.38 -10.88
CA ALA A 24 -0.33 3.29 -9.78
C ALA A 24 0.34 3.27 -8.39
N SER A 25 1.64 3.60 -8.34
CA SER A 25 2.44 3.64 -7.12
C SER A 25 2.79 5.08 -6.73
N ILE A 26 2.98 5.34 -5.44
CA ILE A 26 3.37 6.66 -4.90
C ILE A 26 4.76 6.59 -4.28
N PRO A 27 5.55 7.68 -4.27
CA PRO A 27 6.85 7.68 -3.59
C PRO A 27 6.64 7.71 -2.06
N ASN A 28 7.42 6.91 -1.32
CA ASN A 28 7.41 6.90 0.16
C ASN A 28 6.01 6.72 0.81
N PRO A 29 5.28 5.63 0.52
CA PRO A 29 3.95 5.40 1.09
C PRO A 29 3.97 5.24 2.62
N SER A 30 3.00 5.85 3.30
CA SER A 30 2.80 5.73 4.76
C SER A 30 1.65 4.78 5.10
N LEU A 31 1.68 4.21 6.31
CA LEU A 31 0.58 3.36 6.80
C LEU A 31 -0.75 4.12 6.85
N ASP A 32 -0.72 5.38 7.29
CA ASP A 32 -1.93 6.21 7.36
C ASP A 32 -2.55 6.42 5.97
N ALA A 33 -1.74 6.67 4.94
CA ALA A 33 -2.24 6.82 3.58
C ALA A 33 -2.93 5.54 3.08
N LEU A 34 -2.36 4.36 3.38
CA LEU A 34 -3.01 3.08 3.06
C LEU A 34 -4.33 2.91 3.82
N VAL A 35 -4.40 3.29 5.09
CA VAL A 35 -5.63 3.20 5.90
C VAL A 35 -6.71 4.13 5.35
N TRP A 36 -6.37 5.36 4.99
CA TRP A 36 -7.30 6.31 4.38
C TRP A 36 -7.82 5.81 3.04
N ALA A 37 -6.93 5.37 2.15
CA ALA A 37 -7.31 4.82 0.86
C ALA A 37 -8.18 3.57 1.00
N ALA A 38 -7.86 2.69 1.94
CA ALA A 38 -8.68 1.50 2.24
C ALA A 38 -10.09 1.88 2.70
N ARG A 39 -10.22 2.87 3.59
CA ARG A 39 -11.53 3.35 4.07
C ARG A 39 -12.36 3.97 2.96
N ASP A 40 -11.73 4.74 2.07
CA ASP A 40 -12.39 5.37 0.93
C ASP A 40 -13.04 4.34 -0.01
N VAL A 41 -12.38 3.19 -0.20
CA VAL A 41 -12.93 2.06 -0.98
C VAL A 41 -13.76 1.07 -0.16
N GLY A 42 -14.12 1.41 1.09
CA GLY A 42 -14.98 0.57 1.96
C GLY A 42 -14.28 -0.62 2.64
N LEU A 43 -12.95 -0.69 2.60
CA LEU A 43 -12.16 -1.70 3.31
C LEU A 43 -11.89 -1.25 4.76
N SER A 44 -12.61 -1.84 5.72
CA SER A 44 -12.53 -1.46 7.15
C SER A 44 -12.07 -2.60 8.07
N LYS A 45 -11.95 -3.84 7.58
CA LYS A 45 -11.54 -4.99 8.40
C LYS A 45 -10.04 -5.01 8.64
N MET A 46 -9.61 -4.34 9.71
CA MET A 46 -8.30 -4.55 10.32
C MET A 46 -8.43 -5.67 11.36
N LYS A 47 -7.57 -6.69 11.29
CA LYS A 47 -7.48 -7.68 12.36
C LYS A 47 -7.08 -6.93 13.64
N ARG A 48 -7.90 -7.00 14.68
CA ARG A 48 -7.48 -6.73 16.06
C ARG A 48 -7.16 -8.10 16.63
N ASP A 49 -5.92 -8.29 17.08
CA ASP A 49 -5.51 -9.49 17.81
C ASP A 49 -6.23 -9.57 19.16
#